data_AF-A0A1A8Y221-F1
#
_entry.id   AF-A0A1A8Y221-F1
#
_cell.length_a   1.000
_cell.length_b   1.000
_cell.length_c   1.000
_cell.angle_alpha   90.00
_cell.angle_beta   90.00
_cell.angle_gamma   90.00
#
_symmetry.space_group_name_H-M   'P 1'
#
loop_
_entity.id
_entity.type
_entity.pdbx_description
1 polymer ?
#
loop_
_entity_poly.entity_id
_entity_poly.type
_entity_poly.pdbx_seq_one_letter_code
_entity_poly.pdbx_strand_id
1 'polypeptide(L)'
;MKTNFTQLALVAALSLTGATAVLADNLSYDASPDLQQLRWFRQVQESKIQPTANQLAPYGYATSGTAARVVNIDGGTKHLNVTRLESVRIIVGGKSVTWMFDTLGTSSFPLSKVIPGADGVTVYVTENPSYSGG
;
A
#
# COMPACT_ATOMS: atom_id res chain seq x y z
N MET A 1 9.46 44.61 -5.63
CA MET A 1 9.34 43.21 -5.16
C MET A 1 9.44 42.28 -6.34
N LYS A 2 10.54 41.53 -6.48
CA LYS A 2 10.73 40.44 -7.44
C LYS A 2 11.69 39.44 -6.84
N THR A 3 11.28 38.17 -6.73
CA THR A 3 12.15 36.98 -6.56
C THR A 3 11.23 35.76 -6.67
N ASN A 4 11.13 35.07 -7.81
CA ASN A 4 12.06 34.12 -8.47
C ASN A 4 12.16 32.77 -7.74
N PHE A 5 11.71 31.72 -8.45
CA PHE A 5 11.75 30.30 -8.09
C PHE A 5 13.17 29.75 -8.18
N THR A 6 13.60 28.97 -7.18
CA THR A 6 14.92 28.34 -7.17
C THR A 6 14.79 26.82 -7.00
N GLN A 7 15.49 26.13 -7.90
CA GLN A 7 15.56 24.68 -8.10
C GLN A 7 16.16 23.93 -6.90
N LEU A 8 15.70 22.70 -6.67
CA LEU A 8 16.32 21.77 -5.73
C LEU A 8 17.67 21.26 -6.30
N ALA A 9 18.74 21.50 -5.57
CA ALA A 9 20.03 20.85 -5.78
C ALA A 9 20.14 19.63 -4.85
N LEU A 10 20.38 18.45 -5.43
CA LEU A 10 20.72 17.22 -4.72
C LEU A 10 22.22 17.28 -4.36
N VAL A 11 22.55 17.38 -3.08
CA VAL A 11 23.95 17.35 -2.61
C VAL A 11 24.23 15.99 -1.97
N ALA A 12 25.03 15.19 -2.64
CA ALA A 12 25.69 14.04 -2.05
C ALA A 12 27.01 14.51 -1.42
N ALA A 13 27.22 14.23 -0.14
CA ALA A 13 28.54 14.37 0.49
C ALA A 13 28.73 13.27 1.55
N LEU A 14 29.65 12.36 1.24
CA LEU A 14 30.27 11.41 2.15
C LEU A 14 31.40 12.11 2.93
N SER A 15 31.49 11.92 4.24
CA SER A 15 32.81 11.72 4.88
C SER A 15 32.70 11.12 6.28
N LEU A 16 33.59 10.14 6.48
CA LEU A 16 33.78 9.19 7.57
C LEU A 16 34.29 9.80 8.90
N THR A 17 34.03 9.10 10.01
CA THR A 17 34.93 8.74 11.15
C THR A 17 34.04 8.20 12.29
N GLY A 18 34.28 7.10 13.02
CA GLY A 18 35.32 6.09 13.13
C GLY A 18 35.37 5.60 14.59
N ALA A 19 35.14 4.30 14.87
CA ALA A 19 35.70 3.55 16.00
C ALA A 19 35.39 2.04 15.90
N THR A 20 36.40 1.28 15.49
CA THR A 20 36.89 -0.02 16.03
C THR A 20 35.88 -1.04 16.60
N ALA A 21 35.89 -2.34 16.32
CA ALA A 21 36.66 -3.30 15.52
C ALA A 21 35.70 -4.50 15.36
N VAL A 22 35.69 -5.28 14.28
CA VAL A 22 36.52 -6.49 14.10
C VAL A 22 36.70 -6.73 12.60
N LEU A 23 37.96 -6.96 12.21
CA LEU A 23 38.39 -7.37 10.88
C LEU A 23 38.07 -8.85 10.64
N ALA A 24 37.62 -9.18 9.44
CA ALA A 24 38.06 -10.31 8.60
C ALA A 24 37.00 -10.54 7.52
N ASP A 25 37.24 -10.06 6.30
CA ASP A 25 37.90 -10.78 5.19
C ASP A 25 36.81 -11.37 4.28
N ASN A 26 36.63 -10.79 3.08
CA ASN A 26 36.94 -11.45 1.81
C ASN A 26 36.36 -12.90 1.76
N LEU A 27 35.48 -13.23 0.84
CA LEU A 27 35.87 -13.76 -0.46
C LEU A 27 34.56 -14.14 -1.13
N SER A 28 34.32 -13.59 -2.31
CA SER A 28 33.58 -14.31 -3.33
C SER A 28 34.15 -15.73 -3.47
N TYR A 29 33.27 -16.69 -3.81
CA TYR A 29 33.61 -18.01 -4.36
C TYR A 29 33.71 -19.19 -3.37
N ASP A 30 32.59 -19.51 -2.68
CA ASP A 30 32.12 -20.89 -2.39
C ASP A 30 31.04 -20.86 -1.28
N ALA A 31 29.90 -20.22 -1.56
CA ALA A 31 28.75 -20.39 -0.69
C ALA A 31 28.16 -21.78 -1.00
N SER A 32 28.46 -22.75 -0.13
CA SER A 32 27.92 -24.12 -0.20
C SER A 32 26.44 -24.09 -0.56
N PRO A 33 25.96 -24.96 -1.48
CA PRO A 33 24.56 -24.95 -1.95
C PRO A 33 23.56 -25.02 -0.79
N ASP A 34 23.97 -25.63 0.32
CA ASP A 34 23.20 -25.83 1.54
C ASP A 34 22.84 -24.51 2.25
N LEU A 35 23.76 -23.53 2.27
CA LEU A 35 23.50 -22.21 2.88
C LEU A 35 22.62 -21.34 1.99
N GLN A 36 22.74 -21.46 0.67
CA GLN A 36 21.80 -20.82 -0.26
C GLN A 36 20.41 -21.45 -0.15
N GLN A 37 20.35 -22.76 0.12
CA GLN A 37 19.08 -23.43 0.34
C GLN A 37 18.37 -22.93 1.61
N LEU A 38 19.08 -22.85 2.72
CA LEU A 38 18.54 -22.35 3.99
C LEU A 38 18.05 -20.88 3.90
N ARG A 39 18.63 -20.08 3.00
CA ARG A 39 18.24 -18.69 2.76
C ARG A 39 16.89 -18.56 2.04
N TRP A 40 16.61 -19.38 1.02
CA TRP A 40 15.28 -19.38 0.39
C TRP A 40 14.21 -19.92 1.34
N PHE A 41 14.52 -20.93 2.16
CA PHE A 41 13.56 -21.42 3.15
C PHE A 41 13.21 -20.33 4.16
N ARG A 42 14.20 -19.58 4.67
CA ARG A 42 13.96 -18.46 5.59
C ARG A 42 13.18 -17.34 4.92
N GLN A 43 13.51 -16.95 3.69
CA GLN A 43 12.78 -15.92 2.95
C GLN A 43 11.33 -16.36 2.60
N VAL A 44 11.13 -17.63 2.22
CA VAL A 44 9.80 -18.19 1.98
C VAL A 44 8.99 -18.29 3.28
N GLN A 45 9.62 -18.57 4.42
CA GLN A 45 8.96 -18.56 5.72
C GLN A 45 8.64 -17.14 6.21
N GLU A 46 9.58 -16.20 6.09
CA GLU A 46 9.39 -14.78 6.44
C GLU A 46 8.29 -14.15 5.57
N SER A 47 8.25 -14.44 4.27
CA SER A 47 7.16 -13.99 3.37
C SER A 47 5.82 -14.68 3.61
N LYS A 48 5.79 -15.91 4.12
CA LYS A 48 4.55 -16.60 4.50
C LYS A 48 3.99 -16.14 5.86
N ILE A 49 4.84 -15.62 6.74
CA ILE A 49 4.44 -15.15 8.08
C ILE A 49 4.18 -13.63 8.09
N GLN A 50 4.75 -12.89 7.15
CA GLN A 50 4.46 -11.47 7.00
C GLN A 50 3.07 -11.28 6.39
N PRO A 51 2.11 -10.64 7.08
CA PRO A 51 0.83 -10.32 6.49
C PRO A 51 1.06 -9.44 5.24
N THR A 52 0.44 -9.83 4.13
CA THR A 52 0.35 -9.02 2.92
C THR A 52 -0.15 -7.61 3.24
N ALA A 53 0.15 -6.64 2.40
CA ALA A 53 -0.42 -5.29 2.53
C ALA A 53 -1.96 -5.31 2.70
N ASN A 54 -2.61 -6.32 2.11
CA ASN A 54 -4.05 -6.55 2.14
C ASN A 54 -4.53 -7.18 3.47
N GLN A 55 -3.70 -8.01 4.11
CA GLN A 55 -3.92 -8.47 5.50
C GLN A 55 -3.66 -7.36 6.52
N LEU A 56 -2.83 -6.38 6.18
CA LEU A 56 -2.53 -5.22 7.02
C LEU A 56 -3.54 -4.07 6.89
N ALA A 57 -4.32 -4.03 5.81
CA ALA A 57 -5.24 -2.95 5.52
C ALA A 57 -6.71 -3.43 5.50
N PRO A 58 -7.45 -3.33 6.63
CA PRO A 58 -8.81 -3.88 6.74
C PRO A 58 -9.83 -3.25 5.76
N TYR A 59 -9.45 -2.15 5.10
CA TYR A 59 -10.30 -1.35 4.22
C TYR A 59 -9.75 -1.24 2.78
N GLY A 60 -8.68 -1.96 2.44
CA GLY A 60 -7.99 -1.85 1.15
C GLY A 60 -6.91 -0.76 1.13
N TYR A 61 -6.54 -0.26 -0.06
CA TYR A 61 -5.41 0.66 -0.22
C TYR A 61 -5.56 1.63 -1.40
N ALA A 62 -4.88 2.79 -1.32
CA ALA A 62 -4.79 3.72 -2.44
C ALA A 62 -3.92 3.16 -3.56
N THR A 63 -4.32 3.35 -4.81
CA THR A 63 -3.60 2.85 -5.99
C THR A 63 -3.51 3.91 -7.08
N SER A 64 -2.47 3.85 -7.92
CA SER A 64 -2.32 4.66 -9.13
C SER A 64 -2.87 3.97 -10.38
N GLY A 65 -3.42 2.77 -10.25
CA GLY A 65 -3.99 2.00 -11.36
C GLY A 65 -5.28 2.60 -11.94
N THR A 66 -5.73 2.04 -13.05
CA THR A 66 -6.98 2.42 -13.71
C THR A 66 -8.17 2.07 -12.82
N ALA A 67 -9.01 3.06 -12.52
CA ALA A 67 -10.26 2.84 -11.80
C ALA A 67 -11.31 2.19 -12.71
N ALA A 68 -12.08 1.25 -12.18
CA ALA A 68 -13.23 0.65 -12.85
C ALA A 68 -14.35 1.68 -13.09
N ARG A 69 -14.50 2.65 -12.18
CA ARG A 69 -15.44 3.77 -12.31
C ARG A 69 -15.03 4.97 -11.45
N VAL A 70 -15.72 6.09 -11.69
CA VAL A 70 -15.59 7.33 -10.91
C VAL A 70 -16.88 7.57 -10.12
N VAL A 71 -16.75 8.01 -8.88
CA VAL A 71 -17.87 8.34 -7.98
C VAL A 71 -17.63 9.70 -7.32
N ASN A 72 -18.64 10.56 -7.36
CA ASN A 72 -18.68 11.79 -6.58
C ASN A 72 -19.40 11.52 -5.25
N ILE A 73 -18.80 11.98 -4.16
CA ILE A 73 -19.38 11.96 -2.82
C ILE A 73 -19.74 13.39 -2.44
N ASP A 74 -21.02 13.62 -2.19
CA ASP A 74 -21.60 14.91 -1.81
C ASP A 74 -22.35 14.81 -0.47
N GLY A 75 -22.92 15.92 0.00
CA GLY A 75 -23.67 15.96 1.27
C GLY A 75 -24.93 15.08 1.28
N GLY A 76 -25.46 14.73 0.10
CA GLY A 76 -26.59 13.81 -0.05
C GLY A 76 -26.17 12.36 0.11
N THR A 77 -24.93 12.02 -0.21
CA THR A 77 -24.41 10.66 -0.21
C THR A 77 -24.45 10.04 1.21
N LYS A 78 -24.90 8.79 1.31
CA LYS A 78 -24.99 8.03 2.57
C LYS A 78 -24.28 6.69 2.50
N HIS A 79 -24.27 6.08 1.31
CA HIS A 79 -23.71 4.77 1.11
C HIS A 79 -22.89 4.71 -0.18
N LEU A 80 -21.80 3.93 -0.14
CA LEU A 80 -21.03 3.55 -1.31
C LEU A 80 -20.98 2.01 -1.36
N ASN A 81 -21.69 1.43 -2.32
CA ASN A 81 -21.63 0.00 -2.58
C ASN A 81 -20.47 -0.30 -3.52
N VAL A 82 -19.69 -1.32 -3.18
CA VAL A 82 -18.54 -1.79 -3.97
C VAL A 82 -18.46 -3.30 -3.97
N THR A 83 -17.75 -3.86 -4.94
CA THR A 83 -17.35 -5.27 -4.94
C THR A 83 -15.92 -5.41 -4.40
N ARG A 84 -15.61 -6.50 -3.70
CA ARG A 84 -14.24 -6.78 -3.28
C ARG A 84 -13.31 -6.83 -4.50
N LEU A 85 -12.12 -6.24 -4.37
CA LEU A 85 -11.15 -6.02 -5.46
C LEU A 85 -11.61 -5.05 -6.55
N GLU A 86 -12.65 -4.25 -6.29
CA GLU A 86 -13.00 -3.13 -7.17
C GLU A 86 -12.07 -1.94 -6.93
N SER A 87 -11.57 -1.34 -8.01
CA SER A 87 -10.88 -0.05 -7.95
C SER A 87 -11.83 1.08 -8.32
N VAL A 88 -11.99 2.08 -7.44
CA VAL A 88 -12.90 3.22 -7.66
C VAL A 88 -12.14 4.52 -7.49
N ARG A 89 -12.32 5.45 -8.42
CA ARG A 89 -11.88 6.84 -8.26
C ARG A 89 -12.97 7.60 -7.52
N ILE A 90 -12.66 8.04 -6.30
CA ILE A 90 -13.60 8.68 -5.41
C ILE A 90 -13.25 10.16 -5.34
N ILE A 91 -14.25 11.01 -5.56
CA ILE A 91 -14.13 12.47 -5.52
C ILE A 91 -14.89 13.00 -4.31
N VAL A 92 -14.19 13.66 -3.39
CA VAL A 92 -14.75 14.24 -2.15
C VAL A 92 -14.22 15.68 -2.04
N GLY A 93 -15.12 16.67 -1.93
CA GLY A 93 -14.71 18.07 -1.73
C GLY A 93 -13.74 18.60 -2.81
N GLY A 94 -13.87 18.17 -4.06
CA GLY A 94 -13.01 18.56 -5.18
C GLY A 94 -11.65 17.84 -5.24
N LYS A 95 -11.34 16.93 -4.31
CA LYS A 95 -10.14 16.09 -4.33
C LYS A 95 -10.48 14.68 -4.82
N SER A 96 -9.56 14.03 -5.52
CA SER A 96 -9.76 12.66 -6.00
C SER A 96 -8.70 11.70 -5.47
N VAL A 97 -9.11 10.49 -5.12
CA VAL A 97 -8.23 9.36 -4.82
C VAL A 97 -8.75 8.12 -5.52
N THR A 98 -7.87 7.28 -6.05
CA THR A 98 -8.25 5.95 -6.53
C THR A 98 -7.96 4.93 -5.44
N TRP A 99 -8.98 4.17 -5.04
CA TRP A 99 -8.92 3.22 -3.93
C TRP A 99 -9.26 1.81 -4.43
N MET A 100 -8.46 0.82 -4.03
CA MET A 100 -8.72 -0.59 -4.24
C MET A 100 -9.40 -1.17 -3.00
N PHE A 101 -10.63 -1.65 -3.14
CA PHE A 101 -11.40 -2.27 -2.05
C PHE A 101 -11.02 -3.74 -1.84
N ASP A 102 -9.76 -3.97 -1.48
CA ASP A 102 -9.28 -5.28 -1.08
C ASP A 102 -9.51 -5.49 0.43
N THR A 103 -10.75 -5.82 0.79
CA THR A 103 -11.14 -6.04 2.19
C THR A 103 -11.30 -7.53 2.49
N LEU A 104 -10.33 -8.10 3.20
CA LEU A 104 -10.37 -9.51 3.58
C LEU A 104 -11.31 -9.71 4.79
N GLY A 105 -12.62 -9.76 4.53
CA GLY A 105 -13.66 -10.05 5.54
C GLY A 105 -14.37 -8.83 6.13
N THR A 106 -13.93 -7.61 5.82
CA THR A 106 -14.67 -6.39 6.20
C THR A 106 -15.81 -6.15 5.21
N SER A 107 -17.04 -6.42 5.64
CA SER A 107 -18.26 -6.24 4.83
C SER A 107 -18.78 -4.80 4.82
N SER A 108 -18.48 -4.01 5.85
CA SER A 108 -18.85 -2.59 5.89
C SER A 108 -17.95 -1.77 6.79
N PHE A 109 -17.76 -0.49 6.46
CA PHE A 109 -16.98 0.46 7.26
C PHE A 109 -17.27 1.92 6.89
N PRO A 110 -16.99 2.90 7.76
CA PRO A 110 -17.10 4.31 7.43
C PRO A 110 -16.05 4.73 6.39
N LEU A 111 -16.47 5.44 5.33
CA LEU A 111 -15.56 5.90 4.27
C LEU A 111 -14.47 6.84 4.81
N SER A 112 -14.75 7.56 5.91
CA SER A 112 -13.79 8.42 6.59
C SER A 112 -12.58 7.69 7.19
N LYS A 113 -12.61 6.36 7.32
CA LYS A 113 -11.44 5.54 7.69
C LYS A 113 -10.34 5.55 6.64
N VAL A 114 -10.69 5.79 5.38
CA VAL A 114 -9.76 5.76 4.24
C VAL A 114 -9.69 7.08 3.49
N ILE A 115 -10.75 7.90 3.55
CA ILE A 115 -10.81 9.21 2.90
C ILE A 115 -11.27 10.29 3.90
N PRO A 116 -10.36 11.12 4.42
CA PRO A 116 -10.74 12.24 5.28
C PRO A 116 -11.75 13.18 4.62
N GLY A 117 -12.76 13.62 5.37
CA GLY A 117 -13.83 14.50 4.88
C GLY A 117 -15.02 13.78 4.21
N ALA A 118 -15.02 12.45 4.19
CA ALA A 118 -16.14 11.61 3.73
C ALA A 118 -17.01 11.10 4.89
N ASP A 119 -17.18 11.92 5.93
CA ASP A 119 -17.93 11.55 7.13
C ASP A 119 -19.42 11.29 6.82
N GLY A 120 -20.01 10.35 7.56
CA GLY A 120 -21.43 9.98 7.38
C GLY A 120 -21.72 9.09 6.17
N VAL A 121 -20.69 8.67 5.41
CA VAL A 121 -20.82 7.70 4.31
C VAL A 121 -20.35 6.32 4.76
N THR A 122 -21.21 5.31 4.62
CA THR A 122 -20.86 3.91 4.89
C THR A 122 -20.52 3.19 3.58
N VAL A 123 -19.38 2.53 3.55
CA VAL A 123 -19.02 1.60 2.47
C VAL A 123 -19.64 0.24 2.78
N TYR A 124 -20.30 -0.36 1.80
CA TYR A 124 -20.71 -1.76 1.83
C TYR A 124 -19.94 -2.53 0.76
N VAL A 125 -19.22 -3.56 1.18
CA VAL A 125 -18.42 -4.41 0.30
C VAL A 125 -19.16 -5.73 0.10
N THR A 126 -19.53 -5.99 -1.15
CA THR A 126 -20.04 -7.30 -1.57
C THR A 126 -18.89 -8.18 -2.01
N GLU A 127 -18.97 -9.47 -1.69
CA GLU A 127 -18.01 -10.45 -2.14
C GLU A 127 -17.91 -10.51 -3.67
N ASN A 128 -16.70 -10.75 -4.18
CA ASN A 128 -16.48 -10.88 -5.61
C ASN A 128 -16.81 -12.32 -6.06
N PRO A 129 -17.84 -12.53 -6.90
CA PRO A 129 -18.30 -13.87 -7.27
C PRO A 129 -17.26 -14.65 -8.08
N SER A 130 -16.31 -13.98 -8.74
CA SER A 130 -15.21 -14.65 -9.45
C SER A 130 -14.26 -15.39 -8.51
N TYR A 131 -14.32 -15.11 -7.20
CA TYR A 131 -13.44 -15.68 -6.18
C TYR A 131 -14.20 -16.50 -5.12
N SER A 132 -15.50 -16.74 -5.31
CA SER A 132 -16.34 -17.50 -4.37
C SER A 132 -16.46 -19.00 -4.73
N GLY A 133 -15.60 -19.52 -5.61
CA GLY A 133 -15.60 -20.91 -6.03
C GLY A 133 -14.27 -21.59 -5.71
N GLY A 134 -14.25 -22.37 -4.62
CA GLY A 134 -13.25 -23.38 -4.30
C GLY A 134 -13.92 -24.74 -4.20
#